data_AF-A0A075I857-F1
#
_entry.id   AF-A0A075I857-F1
#
_cell.length_a   1.000
_cell.length_b   1.000
_cell.length_c   1.000
_cell.angle_alpha   90.00
_cell.angle_beta   90.00
_cell.angle_gamma   90.00
#
_symmetry.space_group_name_H-M   'P 1'
#
loop_
_entity.id
_entity.type
_entity.pdbx_description
1 polymer ?
#
loop_
_entity_poly.entity_id
_entity_poly.type
_entity_poly.pdbx_seq_one_letter_code
_entity_poly.pdbx_strand_id
1 'polypeptide(L)'
;MGALAGILLGMGLSLGFVYLAMGILIGSAVIPIALTITWSRTTRGGAVSGALIGVILALLTWTSVAASEANGVVDIASLGGAFPMLYGNVVAILSSGLICVVVSLSQRKVYDWKEMNTHMNIVEADMSESLKAEIAQRQQDEETLKKAYKFSLKGGGILTIICVVLWPLPLYFSGYVFDLGFYSMWVGIAIVWVSVAAFTIICMPIWEARGGFAKVFRGESAASSPASE
;
A
#
# COMPACT_ATOMS: atom_id res chain seq x y z
N MET A 1 -15.73 11.87 0.39
CA MET A 1 -15.13 11.55 1.71
C MET A 1 -15.64 12.47 2.83
N GLY A 2 -15.79 13.79 2.64
CA GLY A 2 -16.26 14.70 3.70
C GLY A 2 -17.64 14.38 4.30
N ALA A 3 -18.64 14.05 3.47
CA ALA A 3 -19.97 13.66 3.96
C ALA A 3 -19.97 12.37 4.80
N LEU A 4 -19.22 11.36 4.35
CA LEU A 4 -19.04 10.11 5.10
C LEU A 4 -18.29 10.33 6.41
N ALA A 5 -17.29 11.22 6.42
CA ALA A 5 -16.59 11.61 7.64
C ALA A 5 -17.53 12.32 8.64
N GLY A 6 -18.43 13.18 8.16
CA GLY A 6 -19.43 13.83 9.01
C GLY A 6 -20.42 12.83 9.63
N ILE A 7 -20.86 11.82 8.86
CA ILE A 7 -21.72 10.75 9.35
C ILE A 7 -20.99 9.90 10.41
N LEU A 8 -19.75 9.50 10.14
CA LEU A 8 -18.91 8.74 11.07
C LEU A 8 -18.68 9.50 12.38
N LEU A 9 -18.43 10.81 12.30
CA LEU A 9 -18.27 11.67 13.46
C LEU A 9 -19.57 11.73 14.28
N GLY A 10 -20.73 11.80 13.61
CA GLY A 10 -22.05 11.69 14.25
C GLY A 10 -22.30 10.36 14.95
N MET A 11 -21.63 9.28 14.52
CA MET A 11 -21.65 7.96 15.16
C MET A 11 -20.57 7.78 16.24
N GLY A 12 -19.79 8.83 16.56
CA GLY A 12 -18.71 8.76 17.55
C GLY A 12 -17.39 8.16 17.03
N LEU A 13 -17.27 7.91 15.72
CA LEU A 13 -16.05 7.39 15.09
C LEU A 13 -15.25 8.53 14.47
N SER A 14 -14.09 8.82 15.04
CA SER A 14 -13.19 9.82 14.47
C SER A 14 -12.52 9.30 13.18
N LEU A 15 -12.14 10.21 12.28
CA LEU A 15 -11.34 9.84 11.10
C LEU A 15 -10.02 9.17 11.49
N GLY A 16 -9.41 9.60 12.60
CA GLY A 16 -8.22 8.98 13.17
C GLY A 16 -8.47 7.54 13.62
N PHE A 17 -9.61 7.28 14.29
CA PHE A 17 -10.02 5.93 14.67
C PHE A 17 -10.13 5.03 13.44
N VAL A 18 -10.84 5.46 12.41
CA VAL A 18 -11.05 4.67 11.20
C VAL A 18 -9.74 4.40 10.46
N TYR A 19 -8.86 5.40 10.38
CA TYR A 19 -7.56 5.25 9.73
C TYR A 19 -6.66 4.23 10.46
N LEU A 20 -6.60 4.30 11.79
CA LEU A 20 -5.81 3.37 12.58
C LEU A 20 -6.42 1.96 12.62
N ALA A 21 -7.74 1.86 12.72
CA ALA A 21 -8.46 0.58 12.68
C ALA A 21 -8.30 -0.11 11.32
N MET A 22 -8.28 0.65 10.22
CA MET A 22 -8.00 0.10 8.88
C MET A 22 -6.66 -0.62 8.88
N GLY A 23 -5.60 -0.02 9.45
CA GLY A 23 -4.29 -0.67 9.53
C GLY A 23 -4.29 -1.99 10.31
N ILE A 24 -5.14 -2.15 11.33
CA ILE A 24 -5.31 -3.43 12.05
C ILE A 24 -6.01 -4.46 11.16
N LEU A 25 -7.07 -4.05 10.47
CA LEU A 25 -7.92 -4.94 9.68
C LEU A 25 -7.27 -5.40 8.38
N ILE A 26 -6.50 -4.54 7.71
CA ILE A 26 -5.91 -4.83 6.40
C ILE A 26 -4.38 -4.92 6.40
N GLY A 27 -3.72 -4.39 7.43
CA GLY A 27 -2.25 -4.29 7.48
C GLY A 27 -1.55 -5.64 7.38
N SER A 28 -2.22 -6.71 7.81
CA SER A 28 -1.73 -8.09 7.71
C SER A 28 -1.49 -8.58 6.27
N ALA A 29 -2.10 -7.95 5.27
CA ALA A 29 -1.89 -8.30 3.87
C ALA A 29 -0.66 -7.61 3.25
N VAL A 30 -0.14 -6.54 3.86
CA VAL A 30 0.87 -5.67 3.26
C VAL A 30 2.17 -6.42 2.98
N ILE A 31 2.74 -7.10 3.99
CA ILE A 31 3.99 -7.86 3.82
C ILE A 31 3.78 -9.06 2.89
N PRO A 32 2.74 -9.90 3.04
CA PRO A 32 2.45 -10.96 2.08
C PRO A 32 2.41 -10.49 0.63
N ILE A 33 1.69 -9.40 0.33
CA ILE A 33 1.61 -8.85 -1.04
C ILE A 33 2.98 -8.40 -1.52
N ALA A 34 3.72 -7.63 -0.72
CA ALA A 34 5.06 -7.19 -1.08
C ALA A 34 6.00 -8.38 -1.39
N LEU A 35 5.95 -9.43 -0.57
CA LEU A 35 6.75 -10.64 -0.76
C LEU A 35 6.34 -11.45 -1.99
N THR A 36 5.06 -11.48 -2.36
CA THR A 36 4.62 -12.17 -3.59
C THR A 36 5.19 -11.55 -4.87
N ILE A 37 5.58 -10.26 -4.83
CA ILE A 37 6.14 -9.54 -5.98
C ILE A 37 7.67 -9.50 -5.92
N THR A 38 8.25 -9.45 -4.72
CA THR A 38 9.69 -9.20 -4.55
C THR A 38 10.51 -10.45 -4.24
N TRP A 39 9.88 -11.56 -3.81
CA TRP A 39 10.59 -12.75 -3.34
C TRP A 39 10.11 -14.02 -4.02
N SER A 40 11.02 -14.68 -4.74
CA SER A 40 10.74 -15.91 -5.52
C SER A 40 10.34 -17.12 -4.68
N ARG A 41 10.53 -17.07 -3.36
CA ARG A 41 10.19 -18.19 -2.46
C ARG A 41 8.85 -18.03 -1.76
N THR A 42 8.15 -16.93 -1.99
CA THR A 42 6.82 -16.71 -1.40
C THR A 42 5.84 -17.73 -1.97
N THR A 43 5.25 -18.54 -1.09
CA THR A 43 4.30 -19.56 -1.52
C THR A 43 2.86 -19.06 -1.33
N ARG A 44 1.92 -19.61 -2.12
CA ARG A 44 0.48 -19.36 -1.92
C ARG A 44 0.06 -19.64 -0.47
N GLY A 45 0.54 -20.74 0.10
CA GLY A 45 0.26 -21.11 1.49
C GLY A 45 0.79 -20.07 2.48
N GLY A 46 2.02 -19.60 2.30
CA GLY A 46 2.61 -18.57 3.15
C GLY A 46 1.91 -17.22 3.05
N ALA A 47 1.58 -16.78 1.84
CA ALA A 47 0.88 -15.51 1.64
C ALA A 47 -0.52 -15.52 2.29
N VAL A 48 -1.30 -16.58 2.08
CA VAL A 48 -2.67 -16.71 2.62
C VAL A 48 -2.66 -16.88 4.14
N SER A 49 -1.81 -17.78 4.66
CA SER A 49 -1.71 -18.00 6.11
C SER A 49 -1.18 -16.76 6.85
N GLY A 50 -0.20 -16.06 6.28
CA GLY A 50 0.31 -14.80 6.84
C GLY A 50 -0.76 -13.74 6.96
N ALA A 51 -1.57 -13.54 5.91
CA ALA A 51 -2.65 -12.55 5.92
C ALA A 51 -3.78 -12.93 6.90
N LEU A 52 -4.25 -14.18 6.88
CA LEU A 52 -5.39 -14.62 7.69
C LEU A 52 -5.04 -14.79 9.17
N ILE A 53 -3.92 -15.44 9.48
CA ILE A 53 -3.51 -15.63 10.87
C ILE A 53 -3.04 -14.29 11.45
N GLY A 54 -2.36 -13.46 10.67
CA GLY A 54 -1.95 -12.12 11.08
C GLY A 54 -3.12 -11.24 11.50
N VAL A 55 -4.22 -11.22 10.74
CA VAL A 55 -5.39 -10.40 11.11
C VAL A 55 -6.08 -10.93 12.37
N ILE A 56 -6.13 -12.25 12.56
CA ILE A 56 -6.68 -12.85 13.80
C ILE A 56 -5.83 -12.41 15.01
N LEU A 57 -4.51 -12.52 14.93
CA LEU A 57 -3.61 -12.11 16.00
C LEU A 57 -3.70 -10.60 16.29
N ALA A 58 -3.85 -9.78 15.24
CA ALA A 58 -4.03 -8.35 15.36
C ALA A 58 -5.34 -7.99 16.08
N LEU A 59 -6.45 -8.62 15.70
CA LEU A 59 -7.76 -8.42 16.34
C LEU A 59 -7.75 -8.86 17.81
N LEU A 60 -7.14 -10.02 18.09
CA LEU A 60 -6.99 -10.50 19.47
C LEU A 60 -6.16 -9.52 20.30
N THR A 61 -5.04 -9.06 19.77
CA THR A 61 -4.19 -8.07 20.46
C THR A 61 -4.94 -6.76 20.68
N TRP A 62 -5.61 -6.24 19.65
CA TRP A 62 -6.32 -4.97 19.71
C TRP A 62 -7.42 -4.99 20.79
N THR A 63 -8.26 -6.01 20.78
CA THR A 63 -9.35 -6.18 21.75
C THR A 63 -8.85 -6.52 23.16
N SER A 64 -7.79 -7.32 23.28
CA SER A 64 -7.20 -7.67 24.58
C SER A 64 -6.54 -6.47 25.26
N VAL A 65 -5.80 -5.64 24.50
CA VAL A 65 -5.17 -4.42 25.03
C VAL A 65 -6.23 -3.37 25.35
N ALA A 66 -7.29 -3.24 24.53
CA ALA A 66 -8.41 -2.36 24.86
C ALA A 66 -9.07 -2.77 26.18
N ALA A 67 -9.33 -4.07 26.36
CA ALA A 67 -9.88 -4.60 27.60
C ALA A 67 -8.93 -4.39 28.79
N SER A 68 -7.61 -4.56 28.63
CA SER A 68 -6.67 -4.38 29.74
C SER A 68 -6.59 -2.94 30.22
N GLU A 69 -6.64 -1.97 29.30
CA GLU A 69 -6.55 -0.55 29.63
C GLU A 69 -7.85 0.01 30.22
N ALA A 70 -9.00 -0.59 29.88
CA ALA A 70 -10.33 -0.12 30.27
C ALA A 70 -11.01 -1.01 31.32
N ASN A 71 -10.24 -1.67 32.20
CA ASN A 71 -10.75 -2.52 33.28
C ASN A 71 -11.76 -3.60 32.80
N GLY A 72 -11.54 -4.16 31.62
CA GLY A 72 -12.36 -5.20 30.99
C GLY A 72 -13.45 -4.69 30.05
N VAL A 73 -13.63 -3.37 29.90
CA VAL A 73 -14.63 -2.79 28.98
C VAL A 73 -14.07 -2.71 27.57
N VAL A 74 -14.84 -3.18 26.58
CA VAL A 74 -14.51 -3.05 25.15
C VAL A 74 -15.62 -2.27 24.46
N ASP A 75 -15.32 -1.02 24.13
CA ASP A 75 -16.18 -0.03 23.49
C ASP A 75 -15.36 0.85 22.53
N ILE A 76 -15.98 1.84 21.89
CA ILE A 76 -15.30 2.70 20.90
C ILE A 76 -14.17 3.51 21.56
N ALA A 77 -14.33 3.93 22.81
CA ALA A 77 -13.35 4.72 23.53
C ALA A 77 -12.09 3.91 23.87
N SER A 78 -12.28 2.71 24.43
CA SER A 78 -11.20 1.77 24.75
C SER A 78 -10.49 1.27 23.49
N LEU A 79 -11.22 0.90 22.43
CA LEU A 79 -10.61 0.49 21.16
C LEU A 79 -9.84 1.63 20.48
N GLY A 80 -10.29 2.88 20.66
CA GLY A 80 -9.69 4.09 20.13
C GLY A 80 -8.47 4.59 20.91
N GLY A 81 -8.09 3.92 21.99
CA GLY A 81 -6.91 4.27 22.78
C GLY A 81 -5.61 4.15 21.99
N ALA A 82 -4.61 4.96 22.37
CA ALA A 82 -3.31 4.97 21.70
C ALA A 82 -2.60 3.61 21.74
N PHE A 83 -2.62 2.92 22.90
CA PHE A 83 -1.97 1.62 23.05
C PHE A 83 -2.68 0.49 22.27
N PRO A 84 -4.00 0.28 22.40
CA PRO A 84 -4.72 -0.73 21.60
C PRO A 84 -4.47 -0.56 20.10
N MET A 85 -4.55 0.68 19.60
CA MET A 85 -4.31 0.98 18.19
C MET A 85 -2.85 0.70 17.78
N LEU A 86 -1.89 1.10 18.60
CA LEU A 86 -0.46 0.86 18.33
C LEU A 86 -0.14 -0.63 18.28
N TYR A 87 -0.46 -1.38 19.33
CA TYR A 87 -0.13 -2.80 19.43
C TYR A 87 -0.87 -3.63 18.38
N GLY A 88 -2.14 -3.34 18.11
CA GLY A 88 -2.89 -3.99 17.04
C GLY A 88 -2.23 -3.82 15.67
N ASN A 89 -1.81 -2.61 15.32
CA ASN A 89 -1.13 -2.32 14.05
C ASN A 89 0.25 -2.98 13.95
N VAL A 90 1.03 -2.93 15.03
CA VAL A 90 2.36 -3.56 15.08
C VAL A 90 2.25 -5.07 14.91
N VAL A 91 1.32 -5.72 15.63
CA VAL A 91 1.08 -7.15 15.52
C VAL A 91 0.58 -7.52 14.12
N ALA A 92 -0.34 -6.74 13.54
CA ALA A 92 -0.83 -6.98 12.18
C ALA A 92 0.32 -7.10 11.17
N ILE A 93 1.24 -6.13 11.17
CA ILE A 93 2.35 -6.10 10.22
C ILE A 93 3.40 -7.17 10.54
N LEU A 94 3.89 -7.23 11.79
CA LEU A 94 5.03 -8.09 12.12
C LEU A 94 4.67 -9.58 12.15
N SER A 95 3.53 -9.94 12.74
CA SER A 95 3.12 -11.35 12.84
C SER A 95 2.79 -11.93 11.46
N SER A 96 2.09 -11.17 10.60
CA SER A 96 1.78 -11.60 9.25
C SER A 96 3.03 -11.83 8.41
N GLY A 97 4.00 -10.92 8.47
CA GLY A 97 5.28 -11.05 7.79
C GLY A 97 6.06 -12.27 8.26
N LEU A 98 6.16 -12.48 9.57
CA LEU A 98 6.86 -13.62 10.16
C LEU A 98 6.22 -14.95 9.71
N ILE A 99 4.89 -15.07 9.83
CA ILE A 99 4.15 -16.28 9.43
C ILE A 99 4.32 -16.53 7.93
N CYS A 100 4.21 -15.49 7.11
CA CYS A 100 4.38 -15.58 5.67
C CYS A 100 5.76 -16.15 5.30
N VAL A 101 6.83 -15.61 5.93
CA VAL A 101 8.21 -16.07 5.70
C VAL A 101 8.40 -17.50 6.18
N VAL A 102 7.99 -17.83 7.41
CA VAL A 102 8.19 -19.17 8.01
C VAL A 102 7.48 -20.26 7.20
N VAL A 103 6.21 -20.04 6.84
CA VAL A 103 5.43 -21.01 6.04
C VAL A 103 6.00 -21.14 4.63
N SER A 104 6.42 -20.02 4.01
CA SER A 104 7.03 -20.03 2.68
C SER A 104 8.36 -20.80 2.67
N LEU A 105 9.22 -20.59 3.67
CA LEU A 105 10.49 -21.31 3.81
C LEU A 105 10.28 -22.81 4.08
N SER A 106 9.24 -23.17 4.83
CA SER A 106 8.92 -24.57 5.16
C SER A 106 8.50 -25.37 3.93
N GLN A 107 7.81 -24.72 2.98
CA GLN A 107 7.34 -25.37 1.74
C GLN A 107 8.43 -25.48 0.66
N ARG A 108 9.56 -24.76 0.79
CA ARG A 108 10.74 -24.82 -0.10
C ARG A 108 10.43 -24.73 -1.61
N LYS A 109 9.33 -24.08 -1.99
CA LYS A 109 9.00 -23.84 -3.41
C LYS A 109 9.74 -22.60 -3.89
N VAL A 110 10.21 -22.65 -5.13
CA VAL A 110 10.86 -21.51 -5.81
C VAL A 110 10.07 -21.26 -7.09
N TYR A 111 9.59 -20.04 -7.25
CA TYR A 111 8.87 -19.58 -8.43
C TYR A 111 9.87 -19.09 -9.50
N ASP A 112 9.70 -19.55 -10.75
CA ASP A 112 10.45 -19.02 -11.89
C ASP A 112 9.72 -17.81 -12.47
N TRP A 113 10.30 -16.62 -12.30
CA TRP A 113 9.74 -15.37 -12.81
C TRP A 113 9.58 -15.34 -14.33
N LYS A 114 10.29 -16.20 -15.07
CA LYS A 114 10.14 -16.31 -16.53
C LYS A 114 8.76 -16.81 -16.94
N GLU A 115 8.13 -17.62 -16.10
CA GLU A 115 6.77 -18.15 -16.31
C GLU A 115 5.71 -17.06 -16.24
N MET A 116 5.98 -15.96 -15.51
CA MET A 116 5.08 -14.81 -15.46
C MET A 116 4.90 -14.16 -16.84
N ASN A 117 5.98 -14.06 -17.63
CA ASN A 117 5.94 -13.45 -18.96
C ASN A 117 5.14 -14.28 -19.97
N THR A 118 5.07 -15.60 -19.79
CA THR A 118 4.29 -16.49 -20.66
C THR A 118 2.79 -16.48 -20.36
N HIS A 119 2.39 -16.01 -19.18
CA HIS A 119 0.97 -15.96 -18.76
C HIS A 119 0.40 -14.54 -18.66
N MET A 120 1.22 -13.50 -18.87
CA MET A 120 0.73 -12.14 -19.04
C MET A 120 0.08 -11.99 -20.41
N ASN A 121 -1.23 -12.30 -20.49
CA ASN A 121 -2.06 -11.88 -21.62
C ASN A 121 -2.27 -10.37 -21.50
N ILE A 122 -1.40 -9.59 -22.13
CA ILE A 122 -1.66 -8.18 -22.37
C ILE A 122 -2.89 -8.12 -23.27
N VAL A 123 -3.88 -7.29 -22.95
CA VAL A 123 -5.04 -7.10 -23.83
C VAL A 123 -4.54 -6.39 -25.09
N GLU A 124 -4.23 -7.19 -26.12
CA GLU A 124 -3.57 -6.77 -27.37
C GLU A 124 -4.45 -5.85 -28.24
N ALA A 125 -5.75 -5.78 -27.95
CA ALA A 125 -6.75 -5.14 -28.80
C ALA A 125 -6.60 -3.61 -28.98
N ASP A 126 -5.77 -2.92 -28.17
CA ASP A 126 -5.58 -1.46 -28.22
C ASP A 126 -4.09 -1.01 -28.32
N MET A 127 -3.19 -1.87 -28.79
CA MET A 127 -1.74 -1.57 -28.80
C MET A 127 -1.30 -0.77 -30.05
N SER A 128 -0.86 0.49 -29.88
CA SER A 128 -0.16 1.26 -30.92
C SER A 128 1.24 0.69 -31.23
N GLU A 129 1.76 0.89 -32.44
CA GLU A 129 3.12 0.42 -32.85
C GLU A 129 4.24 0.83 -31.87
N SER A 130 4.07 1.95 -31.16
CA SER A 130 4.99 2.42 -30.13
C SER A 130 5.16 1.46 -28.96
N LEU A 131 4.12 0.70 -28.59
CA LEU A 131 4.13 -0.21 -27.44
C LEU A 131 4.73 -1.58 -27.78
N LYS A 132 4.63 -2.01 -29.04
CA LYS A 132 5.37 -3.17 -29.57
C LYS A 132 6.88 -2.94 -29.58
N ALA A 133 7.30 -1.71 -29.93
CA ALA A 133 8.71 -1.30 -29.82
C ALA A 133 9.19 -1.26 -28.36
N GLU A 134 8.33 -0.85 -27.42
CA GLU A 134 8.63 -0.82 -25.99
C GLU A 134 8.81 -2.24 -25.39
N ILE A 135 8.01 -3.22 -25.81
CA ILE A 135 8.14 -4.63 -25.40
C ILE A 135 9.45 -5.25 -25.90
N ALA A 136 9.88 -4.92 -27.13
CA ALA A 136 11.18 -5.34 -27.67
C ALA A 136 12.35 -4.68 -26.91
N GLN A 137 12.20 -3.41 -26.49
CA GLN A 137 13.14 -2.74 -25.61
C GLN A 137 13.21 -3.38 -24.22
N ARG A 138 12.09 -3.83 -23.64
CA ARG A 138 12.06 -4.49 -22.32
C ARG A 138 12.91 -5.75 -22.22
N GLN A 139 13.17 -6.47 -23.33
CA GLN A 139 14.09 -7.61 -23.33
C GLN A 139 15.58 -7.21 -23.22
N GLN A 140 15.96 -6.05 -23.75
CA GLN A 140 17.30 -5.48 -23.54
C GLN A 140 17.44 -4.77 -22.18
N ASP A 141 16.33 -4.44 -21.53
CA ASP A 141 16.27 -3.63 -20.31
C ASP A 141 16.32 -4.46 -19.00
N GLU A 142 16.52 -5.79 -19.06
CA GLU A 142 16.61 -6.64 -17.86
C GLU A 142 17.71 -6.20 -16.87
N GLU A 143 18.84 -5.69 -17.38
CA GLU A 143 19.91 -5.16 -16.54
C GLU A 143 19.56 -3.81 -15.91
N THR A 144 18.93 -2.91 -16.67
CA THR A 144 18.43 -1.63 -16.17
C THR A 144 17.33 -1.85 -15.14
N LEU A 145 16.41 -2.79 -15.38
CA LEU A 145 15.34 -3.19 -14.47
C LEU A 145 15.90 -3.76 -13.16
N LYS A 146 16.91 -4.64 -13.23
CA LYS A 146 17.59 -5.15 -12.01
C LYS A 146 18.29 -4.03 -11.25
N LYS A 147 18.87 -3.05 -11.95
CA LYS A 147 19.53 -1.88 -11.33
C LYS A 147 18.51 -0.95 -10.68
N ALA A 148 17.41 -0.63 -11.37
CA ALA A 148 16.31 0.18 -10.86
C ALA A 148 15.60 -0.51 -9.68
N TYR A 149 15.39 -1.83 -9.74
CA TYR A 149 14.86 -2.63 -8.64
C TYR A 149 15.76 -2.57 -7.41
N LYS A 150 17.08 -2.79 -7.56
CA LYS A 150 18.04 -2.69 -6.44
C LYS A 150 18.12 -1.27 -5.88
N PHE A 151 18.04 -0.25 -6.75
CA PHE A 151 17.99 1.15 -6.33
C PHE A 151 16.71 1.44 -5.54
N SER A 152 15.56 0.97 -6.03
CA SER A 152 14.26 1.12 -5.35
C SER A 152 14.24 0.39 -4.01
N LEU A 153 14.78 -0.83 -3.94
CA LEU A 153 14.85 -1.61 -2.69
C LEU A 153 15.74 -0.92 -1.65
N LYS A 154 16.91 -0.41 -2.07
CA LYS A 154 17.82 0.33 -1.18
C LYS A 154 17.22 1.68 -0.78
N GLY A 155 16.76 2.47 -1.74
CA GLY A 155 16.22 3.80 -1.51
C GLY A 155 14.94 3.76 -0.68
N GLY A 156 14.00 2.88 -1.04
CA GLY A 156 12.77 2.66 -0.31
C GLY A 156 13.03 2.12 1.09
N GLY A 157 13.86 1.09 1.23
CA GLY A 157 14.21 0.53 2.54
C GLY A 157 14.88 1.55 3.47
N ILE A 158 15.84 2.33 2.96
CA ILE A 158 16.52 3.39 3.73
C ILE A 158 15.51 4.47 4.13
N LEU A 159 14.68 4.94 3.19
CA LEU A 159 13.68 5.98 3.47
C LEU A 159 12.66 5.50 4.50
N THR A 160 12.19 4.25 4.41
CA THR A 160 11.30 3.67 5.42
C THR A 160 11.96 3.63 6.79
N ILE A 161 13.22 3.22 6.90
CA ILE A 161 13.95 3.22 8.18
C ILE A 161 14.05 4.64 8.74
N ILE A 162 14.39 5.62 7.89
CA ILE A 162 14.51 7.01 8.33
C ILE A 162 13.15 7.54 8.81
N CYS A 163 12.10 7.44 8.01
CA CYS A 163 10.81 8.06 8.29
C CYS A 163 9.99 7.32 9.35
N VAL A 164 10.12 5.99 9.46
CA VAL A 164 9.30 5.18 10.38
C VAL A 164 10.02 4.90 11.70
N VAL A 165 11.35 4.81 11.68
CA VAL A 165 12.13 4.41 12.86
C VAL A 165 12.96 5.57 13.37
N LEU A 166 13.88 6.10 12.58
CA LEU A 166 14.85 7.09 13.06
C LEU A 166 14.25 8.47 13.33
N TRP A 167 13.20 8.88 12.62
CA TRP A 167 12.53 10.15 12.86
C TRP A 167 11.60 10.11 14.09
N PRO A 168 10.71 9.11 14.25
CA PRO A 168 9.76 9.11 15.37
C PRO A 168 10.39 8.74 16.72
N LEU A 169 11.41 7.85 16.74
CA LEU A 169 12.02 7.39 17.99
C LEU A 169 12.64 8.52 18.84
N PRO A 170 13.49 9.41 18.29
CA PRO A 170 14.04 10.53 19.06
C PRO A 170 12.98 11.51 19.54
N LEU A 171 11.92 11.74 18.77
CA LEU A 171 10.81 12.60 19.19
C LEU A 171 10.04 11.98 20.36
N TYR A 172 9.81 10.66 20.31
CA TYR A 172 9.16 9.93 21.38
C TYR A 172 10.01 9.92 22.67
N PHE A 173 11.29 9.55 22.56
CA PHE A 173 12.19 9.48 23.73
C PHE A 173 12.56 10.85 24.31
N SER A 174 12.58 11.90 23.51
CA SER A 174 12.79 13.26 24.02
C SER A 174 11.54 13.88 24.66
N GLY A 175 10.38 13.23 24.54
CA GLY A 175 9.10 13.77 25.03
C GLY A 175 8.72 15.08 24.36
N TYR A 176 9.21 15.33 23.13
CA TYR A 176 9.06 16.62 22.48
C TYR A 176 7.59 16.87 22.11
N VAL A 177 7.04 17.95 22.67
CA VAL A 177 5.70 18.44 22.36
C VAL A 177 5.83 19.58 21.36
N PHE A 178 5.21 19.45 20.19
CA PHE A 178 5.20 20.50 19.19
C PHE A 178 4.48 21.74 19.71
N ASP A 179 5.16 22.89 19.69
CA ASP A 179 4.50 24.17 19.91
C ASP A 179 3.55 24.51 18.75
N LEU A 180 2.55 25.35 19.02
CA LEU A 180 1.50 25.71 18.07
C LEU A 180 2.06 26.30 16.76
N GLY A 181 3.14 27.09 16.85
CA GLY A 181 3.79 27.68 15.68
C GLY A 181 4.42 26.62 14.77
N PHE A 182 5.15 25.67 15.35
CA PHE A 182 5.77 24.57 14.62
C PHE A 182 4.72 23.62 14.03
N TYR A 183 3.69 23.27 14.80
CA TYR A 183 2.59 22.42 14.34
C TYR A 183 1.85 23.05 13.14
N SER A 184 1.55 24.35 13.22
CA SER A 184 0.85 25.08 12.16
C SER A 184 1.67 25.15 10.87
N MET A 185 2.99 25.39 10.97
CA MET A 185 3.90 25.32 9.81
C MET A 185 3.86 23.93 9.17
N TRP A 186 3.95 22.87 9.98
CA TRP A 186 3.95 21.49 9.48
C TRP A 186 2.64 21.11 8.78
N VAL A 187 1.50 21.49 9.35
CA VAL A 187 0.18 21.32 8.72
C VAL A 187 0.12 22.09 7.39
N GLY A 188 0.66 23.31 7.34
CA GLY A 188 0.73 24.10 6.11
C GLY A 188 1.52 23.39 4.99
N ILE A 189 2.69 22.84 5.31
CA ILE A 189 3.50 22.05 4.38
C ILE A 189 2.71 20.84 3.87
N ALA A 190 2.04 20.12 4.77
CA ALA A 190 1.23 18.96 4.41
C ALA A 190 0.06 19.33 3.46
N ILE A 191 -0.61 20.45 3.68
CA ILE A 191 -1.69 20.93 2.80
C ILE A 191 -1.14 21.26 1.40
N VAL A 192 -0.02 21.98 1.32
CA VAL A 192 0.62 22.30 0.03
C VAL A 192 1.01 21.02 -0.70
N TRP A 193 1.66 20.10 0.00
CA TRP A 193 2.07 18.81 -0.56
C TRP A 193 0.89 18.03 -1.14
N VAL A 194 -0.17 17.84 -0.36
CA VAL A 194 -1.35 17.09 -0.80
C VAL A 194 -2.07 17.80 -1.95
N SER A 195 -2.09 19.13 -1.95
CA SER A 195 -2.71 19.92 -3.03
C SER A 195 -1.96 19.77 -4.35
N VAL A 196 -0.62 19.84 -4.33
CA VAL A 196 0.22 19.62 -5.51
C VAL A 196 0.04 18.19 -6.00
N ALA A 197 0.09 17.20 -5.11
CA ALA A 197 -0.11 15.80 -5.47
C ALA A 197 -1.48 15.55 -6.11
N ALA A 198 -2.56 16.11 -5.53
CA ALA A 198 -3.90 16.00 -6.08
C ALA A 198 -4.00 16.63 -7.47
N PHE A 199 -3.42 17.82 -7.67
CA PHE A 199 -3.36 18.47 -8.97
C PHE A 199 -2.63 17.60 -10.00
N THR A 200 -1.46 17.05 -9.66
CA THR A 200 -0.71 16.18 -10.56
C THR A 200 -1.50 14.92 -10.94
N ILE A 201 -2.13 14.25 -9.97
CA ILE A 201 -2.90 13.01 -10.22
C ILE A 201 -4.13 13.28 -11.10
N ILE A 202 -4.77 14.44 -10.97
CA ILE A 202 -5.94 14.80 -11.79
C ILE A 202 -5.52 15.25 -13.19
N CYS A 203 -4.49 16.11 -13.29
CA CYS A 203 -4.13 16.74 -14.56
C CYS A 203 -3.24 15.87 -15.46
N MET A 204 -2.37 15.02 -14.88
CA MET A 204 -1.45 14.20 -15.66
C MET A 204 -2.18 13.21 -16.60
N PRO A 205 -3.20 12.44 -16.15
CA PRO A 205 -3.96 11.58 -17.05
C PRO A 205 -4.69 12.35 -18.15
N ILE A 206 -5.20 13.55 -17.84
CA ILE A 206 -5.89 14.41 -18.83
C ILE A 206 -4.91 14.91 -19.90
N TRP A 207 -3.69 15.29 -19.50
CA TRP A 207 -2.64 15.71 -20.42
C TRP A 207 -2.19 14.55 -21.31
N GLU A 208 -1.98 13.36 -20.76
CA GLU A 208 -1.57 12.18 -21.52
C GLU A 208 -2.68 11.70 -22.48
N ALA A 209 -3.94 11.74 -22.03
CA ALA A 209 -5.10 11.36 -22.82
C ALA A 209 -5.50 12.39 -23.90
N ARG A 210 -4.83 13.55 -24.00
CA ARG A 210 -5.17 14.61 -24.97
C ARG A 210 -5.21 14.12 -26.43
N GLY A 211 -4.37 13.14 -26.78
CA GLY A 211 -4.37 12.52 -28.11
C GLY A 211 -5.59 11.62 -28.34
N GLY A 212 -6.01 10.88 -27.31
CA GLY A 212 -7.23 10.05 -27.34
C GLY A 212 -8.49 10.90 -27.41
N PHE A 213 -8.58 11.97 -26.60
CA PHE A 213 -9.65 12.95 -26.72
C PHE A 213 -9.69 13.60 -28.10
N ALA A 214 -8.53 13.97 -28.66
CA ALA A 214 -8.46 14.54 -30.01
C ALA A 214 -8.93 13.57 -31.11
N LYS A 215 -8.73 12.25 -30.98
CA LYS A 215 -9.28 11.24 -31.90
C LYS A 215 -10.81 11.13 -31.80
N VAL A 216 -11.34 11.09 -30.58
CA VAL A 216 -12.80 11.05 -30.34
C VAL A 216 -13.48 12.31 -30.86
N PHE A 217 -12.90 13.49 -30.63
CA PHE A 217 -13.42 14.77 -31.14
C PHE A 217 -13.33 14.92 -32.67
N ARG A 218 -12.44 14.17 -33.34
CA ARG A 218 -12.35 14.12 -34.81
C ARG A 218 -13.32 13.13 -35.47
N GLY A 219 -14.10 12.39 -34.66
CA GLY A 219 -15.07 11.42 -35.19
C GLY A 219 -14.45 10.15 -35.76
N GLU A 220 -13.18 9.86 -35.44
CA GLU A 220 -12.58 8.57 -35.76
C GLU A 220 -13.18 7.50 -34.84
N SER A 221 -14.27 6.87 -35.27
CA SER A 221 -14.77 5.65 -34.66
C SER A 221 -13.66 4.60 -34.65
N ALA A 222 -13.49 3.91 -33.52
CA ALA A 222 -12.64 2.74 -33.42
C ALA A 222 -12.97 1.81 -34.60
N ALA A 223 -12.01 1.62 -35.50
CA ALA A 223 -12.17 0.74 -36.64
C ALA A 223 -12.64 -0.62 -36.11
N SER A 224 -13.78 -1.08 -36.64
CA SER A 224 -14.36 -2.37 -36.36
C SER A 224 -13.30 -3.46 -36.40
N SER A 225 -13.16 -4.19 -35.28
CA SER A 225 -12.41 -5.44 -35.23
C SER A 225 -12.84 -6.32 -36.41
N PRO A 226 -11.93 -6.80 -37.28
CA PRO A 226 -12.29 -7.85 -38.21
C PRO A 226 -12.65 -9.08 -37.36
N ALA A 227 -13.85 -9.62 -37.59
CA ALA A 227 -14.20 -10.93 -37.09
C ALA A 227 -13.19 -11.94 -37.64
N SER A 228 -12.45 -12.61 -36.76
CA SER A 228 -11.68 -13.80 -37.11
C SER A 228 -12.56 -15.01 -36.88
N GLU A 229 -12.98 -15.63 -37.99
CA GLU A 229 -13.39 -17.05 -38.06
C GLU A 229 -12.27 -17.98 -37.59
#